data_AF-F9DMF7-F1
#
_entry.id   AF-F9DMF7-F1
#
_cell.length_a   1.000
_cell.length_b   1.000
_cell.length_c   1.000
_cell.angle_alpha   90.00
_cell.angle_beta   90.00
_cell.angle_gamma   90.00
#
_symmetry.space_group_name_H-M   'P 1'
#
loop_
_entity.id
_entity.type
_entity.pdbx_description
1 polymer ?
#
loop_
_entity_poly.entity_id
_entity_poly.type
_entity_poly.pdbx_seq_one_letter_code
_entity_poly.pdbx_strand_id
1 'polypeptide(L)'
;VTFDDTAHTILLQTTRANKIFVDELNGTITISSAEEVNVNTKNVNINASENMNVNVGKNFTMQVGEQSSVSIEKDSSVSVNGNAMQNVGKDNHTYIAGDHISHIDKDTILNVGGSIKGNIMENATFETKGITTIGAQDRLYIKSNTKVDITKE
;
A
#
# COMPACT_ATOMS: atom_id res chain seq x y z
N VAL A 1 -12.87 33.88 -23.19
CA VAL A 1 -13.76 33.29 -22.18
C VAL A 1 -15.15 33.34 -22.76
N THR A 2 -15.93 32.28 -22.64
CA THR A 2 -17.31 32.23 -23.14
C THR A 2 -18.24 31.85 -22.00
N PHE A 3 -19.35 32.58 -21.88
CA PHE A 3 -20.50 32.25 -21.04
C PHE A 3 -21.66 32.03 -22.01
N ASP A 4 -22.25 30.83 -21.99
CA ASP A 4 -23.36 30.48 -22.87
C ASP A 4 -24.53 29.98 -22.03
N ASP A 5 -25.51 30.86 -21.82
CA ASP A 5 -26.72 30.57 -21.04
C ASP A 5 -27.65 29.60 -21.77
N THR A 6 -27.61 29.55 -23.11
CA THR A 6 -28.45 28.61 -23.87
C THR A 6 -27.91 27.19 -23.75
N ALA A 7 -26.58 27.04 -23.73
CA ALA A 7 -25.92 25.76 -23.53
C ALA A 7 -25.71 25.39 -22.06
N HIS A 8 -25.92 26.32 -21.13
CA HIS A 8 -25.60 26.20 -19.69
C HIS A 8 -24.11 25.85 -19.45
N THR A 9 -23.21 26.61 -20.07
CA THR A 9 -21.75 26.36 -19.97
C THR A 9 -20.90 27.60 -19.72
N ILE A 10 -19.73 27.36 -19.11
CA ILE A 10 -18.64 28.34 -18.99
C ILE A 10 -17.36 27.73 -19.55
N LEU A 11 -16.70 28.42 -20.49
CA LEU A 11 -15.47 27.94 -21.12
C LEU A 11 -14.34 28.96 -21.04
N LEU A 12 -13.22 28.53 -20.46
CA LEU A 12 -11.92 29.18 -20.56
C LEU A 12 -11.02 28.33 -21.46
N GLN A 13 -10.70 28.82 -22.67
CA GLN A 13 -9.87 28.10 -23.63
C GLN A 13 -8.78 29.01 -24.21
N THR A 14 -7.57 28.46 -24.33
CA THR A 14 -6.44 29.12 -25.01
C THR A 14 -6.17 28.46 -26.38
N THR A 15 -5.36 29.11 -27.22
CA THR A 15 -4.95 28.56 -28.52
C THR A 15 -4.06 27.32 -28.41
N ARG A 16 -3.45 27.08 -27.25
CA ARG A 16 -2.60 25.91 -26.96
C ARG A 16 -3.34 24.78 -26.23
N ALA A 17 -4.65 24.64 -26.48
CA ALA A 17 -5.48 23.55 -25.97
C ALA A 17 -5.63 23.43 -24.44
N ASN A 18 -5.20 24.41 -23.65
CA ASN A 18 -5.54 24.47 -22.22
C ASN A 18 -7.00 24.89 -22.06
N LYS A 19 -7.78 24.15 -21.26
CA LYS A 19 -9.21 24.35 -21.08
C LYS A 19 -9.65 24.20 -19.62
N ILE A 20 -10.58 25.06 -19.20
CA ILE A 20 -11.45 24.84 -18.04
C ILE A 20 -12.88 24.96 -18.55
N PHE A 21 -13.67 23.91 -18.34
CA PHE A 21 -15.03 23.80 -18.86
C PHE A 21 -15.99 23.39 -17.75
N VAL A 22 -17.02 24.20 -17.51
CA VAL A 22 -18.13 23.90 -16.61
C VAL A 22 -19.35 23.57 -17.47
N ASP A 23 -19.91 22.39 -17.22
CA ASP A 23 -21.11 21.88 -17.89
C ASP A 23 -22.15 21.55 -16.83
N GLU A 24 -23.12 22.45 -16.68
CA GLU A 24 -24.15 22.33 -15.64
C GLU A 24 -25.12 21.18 -15.94
N LEU A 25 -25.50 20.99 -17.21
CA LEU A 25 -26.44 19.95 -17.64
C LEU A 25 -25.94 18.55 -17.27
N ASN A 26 -24.65 18.31 -17.44
CA ASN A 26 -24.01 17.04 -17.07
C ASN A 26 -23.42 17.06 -15.66
N GLY A 27 -23.42 18.20 -14.96
CA GLY A 27 -22.87 18.36 -13.62
C GLY A 27 -21.34 18.16 -13.54
N THR A 28 -20.60 18.52 -14.59
CA THR A 28 -19.15 18.27 -14.66
C THR A 28 -18.32 19.55 -14.73
N ILE A 29 -17.09 19.45 -14.22
CA ILE A 29 -16.04 20.44 -14.43
C ILE A 29 -14.83 19.69 -14.96
N THR A 30 -14.34 20.10 -16.13
CA THR A 30 -13.16 19.51 -16.77
C THR A 30 -12.03 20.52 -16.80
N ILE A 31 -10.84 20.11 -16.35
CA ILE A 31 -9.60 20.88 -16.45
C ILE A 31 -8.63 20.06 -17.30
N SER A 32 -8.15 20.62 -18.40
CA SER A 32 -7.17 19.98 -19.27
C SER A 32 -6.06 20.95 -19.65
N SER A 33 -4.84 20.44 -19.77
CA SER A 33 -3.66 21.17 -20.21
C SER A 33 -2.90 20.31 -21.22
N ALA A 34 -2.25 20.95 -22.19
CA ALA A 34 -1.42 20.24 -23.15
C ALA A 34 -0.13 19.68 -22.52
N GLU A 35 0.34 20.29 -21.42
CA GLU A 35 1.63 19.95 -20.79
C GLU A 35 1.48 19.68 -19.29
N GLU A 36 1.02 20.67 -18.51
CA GLU A 36 1.03 20.59 -17.04
C GLU A 36 -0.13 21.37 -16.39
N VAL A 37 -0.61 20.87 -15.25
CA VAL A 37 -1.51 21.57 -14.34
C VAL A 37 -0.88 21.57 -12.94
N ASN A 38 -0.61 22.75 -12.40
CA ASN A 38 -0.01 22.92 -11.08
C ASN A 38 -1.03 23.46 -10.06
N VAL A 39 -1.03 22.93 -8.83
CA VAL A 39 -1.83 23.41 -7.71
C VAL A 39 -0.92 23.72 -6.53
N ASN A 40 -0.54 25.00 -6.39
CA ASN A 40 0.37 25.47 -5.34
C ASN A 40 -0.42 26.30 -4.33
N THR A 41 -0.65 25.75 -3.14
CA THR A 41 -1.45 26.40 -2.08
C THR A 41 -0.99 25.93 -0.71
N LYS A 42 -1.38 26.66 0.34
CA LYS A 42 -1.11 26.27 1.73
C LYS A 42 -1.85 24.97 2.11
N ASN A 43 -3.12 24.85 1.70
CA ASN A 43 -3.98 23.71 2.02
C ASN A 43 -4.82 23.31 0.80
N VAL A 44 -5.02 22.01 0.60
CA VAL A 44 -5.99 21.43 -0.33
C VAL A 44 -6.88 20.48 0.46
N ASN A 45 -8.21 20.63 0.34
CA ASN A 45 -9.19 19.71 0.92
C ASN A 45 -9.98 19.07 -0.22
N ILE A 46 -10.07 17.75 -0.24
CA ILE A 46 -10.82 17.00 -1.25
C ILE A 46 -11.78 16.07 -0.51
N ASN A 47 -13.07 16.23 -0.76
CA ASN A 47 -14.12 15.41 -0.16
C ASN A 47 -15.01 14.85 -1.27
N ALA A 48 -15.13 13.52 -1.34
CA ALA A 48 -16.06 12.83 -2.22
C ALA A 48 -16.97 11.96 -1.35
N SER A 49 -18.29 12.10 -1.48
CA SER A 49 -19.27 11.32 -0.70
C SER A 49 -19.47 9.90 -1.22
N GLU A 50 -19.06 9.66 -2.47
CA GLU A 50 -19.12 8.35 -3.11
C GLU A 50 -17.71 7.88 -3.45
N ASN A 51 -17.25 8.09 -4.69
CA ASN A 51 -16.03 7.51 -5.20
C ASN A 51 -15.00 8.58 -5.59
N MET A 52 -13.72 8.25 -5.41
CA MET A 52 -12.60 8.99 -5.98
C MET A 52 -11.75 8.03 -6.82
N ASN A 53 -11.67 8.30 -8.13
CA ASN A 53 -10.91 7.48 -9.07
C ASN A 53 -9.66 8.24 -9.55
N VAL A 54 -8.50 7.59 -9.52
CA VAL A 54 -7.23 8.17 -9.98
C VAL A 54 -6.61 7.26 -11.03
N ASN A 55 -6.45 7.77 -12.25
CA ASN A 55 -5.85 7.05 -13.37
C ASN A 55 -4.60 7.78 -13.84
N VAL A 56 -3.48 7.05 -13.93
CA VAL A 56 -2.17 7.63 -14.27
C VAL A 56 -1.56 6.82 -15.40
N GLY A 57 -1.22 7.47 -16.50
CA GLY A 57 -0.70 6.79 -17.70
C GLY A 57 0.76 6.32 -17.60
N LYS A 58 1.53 6.86 -16.64
CA LYS A 58 2.93 6.50 -16.40
C LYS A 58 3.19 6.33 -14.90
N ASN A 59 3.77 7.35 -14.26
CA ASN A 59 4.27 7.27 -12.89
C ASN A 59 3.37 8.04 -11.92
N PHE A 60 3.07 7.45 -10.76
CA PHE A 60 2.46 8.13 -9.63
C PHE A 60 3.47 8.24 -8.48
N THR A 61 3.77 9.46 -8.05
CA THR A 61 4.72 9.74 -6.97
C THR A 61 4.03 10.57 -5.89
N MET A 62 4.13 10.13 -4.64
CA MET A 62 3.64 10.86 -3.47
C MET A 62 4.81 11.11 -2.51
N GLN A 63 5.08 12.37 -2.20
CA GLN A 63 6.06 12.77 -1.19
C GLN A 63 5.35 13.61 -0.12
N VAL A 64 5.52 13.24 1.13
CA VAL A 64 4.95 13.94 2.28
C VAL A 64 6.10 14.40 3.18
N GLY A 65 6.10 15.69 3.54
CA GLY A 65 7.19 16.28 4.33
C GLY A 65 7.16 15.88 5.81
N GLU A 66 5.99 15.54 6.34
CA GLU A 66 5.77 15.16 7.73
C GLU A 66 5.02 13.82 7.82
N GLN A 67 3.75 13.82 8.23
CA GLN A 67 2.98 12.60 8.48
C GLN A 67 2.02 12.27 7.33
N SER A 68 1.94 10.98 6.98
CA SER A 68 0.86 10.42 6.16
C SER A 68 0.06 9.42 7.00
N SER A 69 -1.26 9.51 6.95
CA SER A 69 -2.18 8.58 7.62
C SER A 69 -3.29 8.18 6.67
N VAL A 70 -3.56 6.88 6.58
CA VAL A 70 -4.62 6.31 5.75
C VAL A 70 -5.52 5.47 6.66
N SER A 71 -6.83 5.72 6.61
CA SER A 71 -7.85 4.93 7.31
C SER A 71 -8.81 4.37 6.28
N ILE A 72 -9.06 3.07 6.35
CA ILE A 72 -9.96 2.33 5.45
C ILE A 72 -10.88 1.53 6.35
N GLU A 73 -12.18 1.80 6.29
CA GLU A 73 -13.16 1.21 7.21
C GLU A 73 -13.59 -0.21 6.84
N LYS A 74 -13.40 -0.59 5.57
CA LYS A 74 -13.73 -1.91 5.03
C LYS A 74 -12.45 -2.57 4.53
N ASP A 75 -12.34 -2.72 3.21
CA ASP A 75 -11.33 -3.56 2.59
C ASP A 75 -10.26 -2.72 1.88
N SER A 76 -9.01 -3.19 1.94
CA SER A 76 -7.89 -2.66 1.18
C SER A 76 -7.24 -3.78 0.37
N SER A 77 -6.95 -3.51 -0.90
CA SER A 77 -6.23 -4.43 -1.77
C SER A 77 -5.12 -3.70 -2.49
N VAL A 78 -3.92 -4.29 -2.51
CA VAL A 78 -2.76 -3.77 -3.24
C VAL A 78 -2.26 -4.87 -4.17
N SER A 79 -2.19 -4.57 -5.47
CA SER A 79 -1.63 -5.47 -6.47
C SER A 79 -0.45 -4.79 -7.15
N VAL A 80 0.70 -5.46 -7.16
CA VAL A 80 1.94 -4.98 -7.77
C VAL A 80 2.44 -6.07 -8.70
N ASN A 81 2.38 -5.81 -10.02
CA ASN A 81 2.86 -6.77 -11.02
C ASN A 81 4.39 -6.81 -11.12
N GLY A 82 5.06 -5.75 -10.66
CA GLY A 82 6.51 -5.64 -10.58
C GLY A 82 7.02 -5.91 -9.16
N ASN A 83 8.08 -5.21 -8.77
CA ASN A 83 8.67 -5.36 -7.45
C ASN A 83 8.01 -4.41 -6.44
N ALA A 84 7.81 -4.90 -5.21
CA ALA A 84 7.47 -4.09 -4.06
C ALA A 84 8.68 -3.97 -3.13
N MET A 85 9.03 -2.75 -2.72
CA MET A 85 10.11 -2.47 -1.77
C MET A 85 9.60 -1.54 -0.69
N GLN A 86 9.82 -1.90 0.57
CA GLN A 86 9.47 -1.09 1.74
C GLN A 86 10.72 -0.86 2.58
N ASN A 87 11.06 0.41 2.80
CA ASN A 87 12.16 0.81 3.67
C ASN A 87 11.60 1.60 4.84
N VAL A 88 11.79 1.07 6.06
CA VAL A 88 11.34 1.72 7.30
C VAL A 88 12.58 2.14 8.09
N GLY A 89 12.74 3.44 8.32
CA GLY A 89 13.94 3.99 8.98
C GLY A 89 13.98 3.80 10.50
N LYS A 90 12.86 3.42 11.11
CA LYS A 90 12.73 3.16 12.55
C LYS A 90 11.89 1.89 12.75
N ASP A 91 10.79 1.99 13.49
CA ASP A 91 9.99 0.85 13.91
C ASP A 91 8.86 0.55 12.91
N ASN A 92 8.56 -0.74 12.75
CA ASN A 92 7.39 -1.23 12.04
C ASN A 92 6.52 -2.05 13.00
N HIS A 93 5.29 -1.61 13.23
CA HIS A 93 4.32 -2.30 14.08
C HIS A 93 3.16 -2.80 13.22
N THR A 94 2.88 -4.10 13.31
CA THR A 94 1.78 -4.74 12.60
C THR A 94 0.86 -5.41 13.63
N TYR A 95 -0.43 -5.08 13.57
CA TYR A 95 -1.48 -5.71 14.37
C TYR A 95 -2.54 -6.26 13.42
N ILE A 96 -2.83 -7.55 13.55
CA ILE A 96 -3.81 -8.26 12.75
C ILE A 96 -4.71 -8.98 13.74
N ALA A 97 -5.99 -8.58 13.78
CA ALA A 97 -6.97 -9.17 14.69
C ALA A 97 -7.52 -10.51 14.18
N GLY A 98 -7.50 -10.71 12.86
CA GLY A 98 -7.88 -11.95 12.20
C GLY A 98 -6.66 -12.76 11.74
N ASP A 99 -6.84 -13.53 10.67
CA ASP A 99 -5.81 -14.41 10.15
C ASP A 99 -4.75 -13.65 9.33
N HIS A 100 -3.51 -14.12 9.41
CA HIS A 100 -2.43 -13.73 8.52
C HIS A 100 -1.98 -14.92 7.68
N ILE A 101 -2.17 -14.83 6.36
CA ILE A 101 -1.77 -15.86 5.40
C ILE A 101 -0.73 -15.25 4.47
N SER A 102 0.43 -15.90 4.37
CA SER A 102 1.52 -15.52 3.47
C SER A 102 1.89 -16.70 2.57
N HIS A 103 1.86 -16.47 1.26
CA HIS A 103 2.24 -17.45 0.25
C HIS A 103 3.40 -16.91 -0.57
N ILE A 104 4.49 -17.67 -0.66
CA ILE A 104 5.73 -17.26 -1.30
C ILE A 104 6.17 -18.42 -2.20
N ASP A 105 6.13 -18.20 -3.51
CA ASP A 105 6.45 -19.24 -4.51
C ASP A 105 7.95 -19.57 -4.60
N LYS A 106 8.78 -18.65 -4.12
CA LYS A 106 10.24 -18.74 -4.16
C LYS A 106 10.82 -18.60 -2.76
N ASP A 107 12.02 -18.05 -2.65
CA ASP A 107 12.77 -18.02 -1.41
C ASP A 107 12.30 -16.89 -0.49
N THR A 108 12.34 -17.17 0.81
CA THR A 108 12.24 -16.17 1.87
C THR A 108 13.57 -16.10 2.61
N ILE A 109 14.13 -14.90 2.75
CA ILE A 109 15.37 -14.65 3.50
C ILE A 109 15.05 -13.70 4.64
N LEU A 110 15.31 -14.12 5.88
CA LEU A 110 15.12 -13.32 7.08
C LEU A 110 16.47 -13.06 7.76
N ASN A 111 16.93 -11.81 7.70
CA ASN A 111 18.13 -11.35 8.38
C ASN A 111 17.73 -10.45 9.55
N VAL A 112 18.09 -10.83 10.77
CA VAL A 112 17.75 -10.08 11.98
C VAL A 112 19.03 -9.79 12.76
N GLY A 113 19.37 -8.51 12.91
CA GLY A 113 20.54 -8.10 13.70
C GLY A 113 20.32 -8.18 15.22
N GLY A 114 19.06 -8.21 15.65
CA GLY A 114 18.66 -8.38 17.05
C GLY A 114 18.20 -9.81 17.35
N SER A 115 17.02 -9.95 17.94
CA SER A 115 16.43 -11.26 18.29
C SER A 115 15.08 -11.48 17.61
N ILE A 116 14.75 -12.74 17.36
CA ILE A 116 13.41 -13.16 16.96
C ILE A 116 12.75 -13.79 18.20
N LYS A 117 11.56 -13.32 18.56
CA LYS A 117 10.74 -13.89 19.64
C LYS A 117 9.36 -14.22 19.12
N GLY A 118 9.03 -15.50 19.05
CA GLY A 118 7.66 -15.99 18.79
C GLY A 118 6.99 -16.41 20.09
N ASN A 119 5.74 -16.02 20.29
CA ASN A 119 4.86 -16.59 21.30
C ASN A 119 3.64 -17.17 20.59
N ILE A 120 3.49 -18.49 20.61
CA ILE A 120 2.45 -19.21 19.88
C ILE A 120 1.63 -19.94 20.93
N MET A 121 0.35 -19.59 21.03
CA MET A 121 -0.54 -20.05 22.10
C MET A 121 -1.03 -21.48 21.88
N GLU A 122 -1.17 -21.86 20.62
CA GLU A 122 -1.59 -23.20 20.22
C GLU A 122 -0.41 -23.93 19.56
N ASN A 123 -0.47 -24.14 18.25
CA ASN A 123 0.48 -25.00 17.55
C ASN A 123 1.41 -24.20 16.65
N ALA A 124 2.67 -24.64 16.59
CA ALA A 124 3.66 -24.18 15.64
C ALA A 124 4.18 -25.39 14.86
N THR A 125 3.96 -25.42 13.55
CA THR A 125 4.36 -26.51 12.67
C THR A 125 5.39 -26.03 11.66
N PHE A 126 6.49 -26.77 11.51
CA PHE A 126 7.55 -26.48 10.55
C PHE A 126 7.82 -27.74 9.74
N GLU A 127 7.32 -27.76 8.51
CA GLU A 127 7.47 -28.89 7.59
C GLU A 127 8.40 -28.51 6.45
N THR A 128 9.36 -29.39 6.15
CA THR A 128 10.23 -29.28 4.99
C THR A 128 10.20 -30.59 4.22
N LYS A 129 10.25 -30.51 2.89
CA LYS A 129 10.50 -31.68 2.05
C LYS A 129 11.99 -32.00 1.93
N GLY A 130 12.82 -30.98 2.11
CA GLY A 130 14.26 -31.08 2.00
C GLY A 130 14.92 -31.23 3.36
N ILE A 131 16.04 -30.53 3.54
CA ILE A 131 16.81 -30.55 4.77
C ILE A 131 16.45 -29.31 5.59
N THR A 132 16.17 -29.51 6.89
CA THR A 132 16.18 -28.41 7.87
C THR A 132 17.53 -28.41 8.58
N THR A 133 18.25 -27.30 8.51
CA THR A 133 19.50 -27.08 9.26
C THR A 133 19.25 -26.08 10.37
N ILE A 134 19.52 -26.48 11.62
CA ILE A 134 19.46 -25.59 12.79
C ILE A 134 20.85 -25.54 13.42
N GLY A 135 21.42 -24.35 13.50
CA GLY A 135 22.73 -24.11 14.09
C GLY A 135 22.68 -23.00 15.13
N ALA A 136 23.37 -23.21 16.25
CA ALA A 136 23.62 -22.20 17.26
C ALA A 136 25.11 -22.19 17.59
N GLN A 137 25.71 -20.99 17.72
CA GLN A 137 27.13 -20.87 18.05
C GLN A 137 27.43 -21.18 19.53
N ASP A 138 26.56 -20.72 20.44
CA ASP A 138 26.67 -21.00 21.87
C ASP A 138 25.84 -22.23 22.23
N ARG A 139 24.52 -22.07 22.35
CA ARG A 139 23.63 -23.14 22.81
C ARG A 139 22.35 -23.21 22.00
N LEU A 140 21.98 -24.43 21.63
CA LEU A 140 20.62 -24.76 21.20
C LEU A 140 19.86 -25.33 22.40
N TYR A 141 18.80 -24.65 22.84
CA TYR A 141 17.97 -25.08 23.96
C TYR A 141 16.60 -25.54 23.48
N ILE A 142 16.27 -26.80 23.72
CA ILE A 142 14.95 -27.38 23.46
C ILE A 142 14.42 -27.91 24.79
N LYS A 143 13.24 -27.45 25.19
CA LYS A 143 12.58 -27.87 26.41
C LYS A 143 11.12 -28.16 26.13
N SER A 144 10.65 -29.30 26.63
CA SER A 144 9.24 -29.63 26.71
C SER A 144 8.89 -29.98 28.16
N ASN A 145 7.65 -29.71 28.56
CA ASN A 145 7.12 -30.22 29.83
C ASN A 145 6.75 -31.71 29.73
N THR A 146 6.72 -32.24 28.51
CA THR A 146 6.46 -33.65 28.19
C THR A 146 7.61 -34.19 27.32
N LYS A 147 7.37 -35.30 26.62
CA LYS A 147 8.35 -35.95 25.75
C LYS A 147 8.70 -35.07 24.54
N VAL A 148 9.98 -35.07 24.19
CA VAL A 148 10.45 -34.67 22.86
C VAL A 148 10.69 -35.95 22.07
N ASP A 149 9.94 -36.14 21.00
CA ASP A 149 10.09 -37.29 20.11
C ASP A 149 11.00 -36.94 18.94
N ILE A 150 12.06 -37.72 18.77
CA ILE A 150 12.92 -37.68 17.60
C ILE A 150 12.84 -39.07 16.99
N THR A 151 12.08 -39.18 15.92
CA THR A 151 11.85 -40.44 15.22
C THR A 151 12.13 -40.27 13.74
N LYS A 152 12.47 -41.39 13.11
CA LYS A 152 12.43 -41.52 11.67
C LYS A 152 11.01 -41.95 11.29
N GLU A 153 10.49 -41.43 10.18
CA GLU A 153 9.31 -42.01 9.50
C GLU A 153 9.70 -43.27 8.69
#